data_AF-A0A836RGA9-F1
#
_entry.id   AF-A0A836RGA9-F1
#
_cell.length_a   1.000
_cell.length_b   1.000
_cell.length_c   1.000
_cell.angle_alpha   90.00
_cell.angle_beta   90.00
_cell.angle_gamma   90.00
#
_symmetry.space_group_name_H-M   'P 1'
#
loop_
_entity.id
_entity.type
_entity.pdbx_description
1 polymer ?
#
loop_
_entity_poly.entity_id
_entity_poly.type
_entity_poly.pdbx_seq_one_letter_code
_entity_poly.pdbx_strand_id
1 'polypeptide(L)'
;MRDQLTAVRVVVDLNAVPPSGVAGLEPSDCGVDRDGAACYGAIGVGGWKMKIHKAAIRRLFETNDRVFDIEAVYALGCALIPPGS
;
A
#
# COMPACT_ATOMS: atom_id res chain seq x y z
N MET A 1 -33.60 -8.26 8.30
CA MET A 1 -32.57 -7.21 8.30
C MET A 1 -31.18 -7.87 8.41
N ARG A 2 -30.71 -8.50 7.32
CA ARG A 2 -29.38 -9.15 7.19
C ARG A 2 -28.85 -8.90 5.77
N ASP A 3 -28.93 -7.65 5.31
CA ASP A 3 -28.84 -7.36 3.86
C ASP A 3 -27.93 -6.17 3.54
N GLN A 4 -26.76 -6.07 4.19
CA GLN A 4 -25.75 -5.06 3.85
C GLN A 4 -24.34 -5.35 4.41
N LEU A 5 -23.89 -6.61 4.34
CA LEU A 5 -22.44 -6.90 4.38
C LEU A 5 -21.99 -7.07 2.94
N THR A 6 -21.54 -5.99 2.33
CA THR A 6 -20.87 -6.00 1.03
C THR A 6 -19.67 -6.95 1.09
N ALA A 7 -19.57 -7.88 0.14
CA ALA A 7 -18.43 -8.79 0.01
C ALA A 7 -17.11 -8.03 0.13
N VAL A 8 -16.11 -8.62 0.82
CA VAL A 8 -14.77 -8.04 0.95
C VAL A 8 -14.22 -7.78 -0.44
N ARG A 9 -13.80 -6.53 -0.71
CA ARG A 9 -13.28 -6.12 -2.02
C ARG A 9 -11.77 -5.96 -2.05
N VAL A 10 -11.16 -5.67 -0.90
CA VAL A 10 -9.72 -5.44 -0.75
C VAL A 10 -9.27 -5.98 0.60
N VAL A 11 -8.11 -6.64 0.63
CA VAL A 11 -7.46 -7.12 1.86
C VAL A 11 -6.00 -6.68 1.84
N VAL A 12 -5.51 -6.14 2.95
CA VAL A 12 -4.12 -5.71 3.10
C VAL A 12 -3.54 -6.29 4.37
N ASP A 13 -2.42 -7.02 4.24
CA ASP A 13 -1.62 -7.50 5.36
C ASP A 13 -0.24 -6.83 5.33
N LEU A 14 0.11 -6.12 6.39
CA LEU A 14 1.41 -5.44 6.53
C LEU A 14 2.43 -6.26 7.33
N ASN A 15 2.07 -7.46 7.80
CA ASN A 15 3.00 -8.36 8.46
C ASN A 15 3.85 -9.12 7.43
N ALA A 16 5.17 -8.92 7.48
CA ALA A 16 6.12 -9.62 6.61
C ALA A 16 6.73 -10.87 7.26
N VAL A 17 6.47 -11.11 8.55
CA VAL A 17 7.08 -12.19 9.33
C VAL A 17 6.04 -13.29 9.59
N PRO A 18 6.34 -14.57 9.29
CA PRO A 18 5.41 -15.66 9.53
C PRO A 18 4.98 -15.81 11.01
N PRO A 19 3.72 -16.21 11.27
CA PRO A 19 2.66 -16.43 10.28
C PRO A 19 2.09 -15.10 9.74
N SER A 20 1.52 -15.12 8.53
CA SER A 20 0.81 -13.96 7.96
C SER A 20 -0.24 -13.44 8.94
N GLY A 21 -0.42 -12.11 8.98
CA GLY A 21 -1.47 -11.46 9.78
C GLY A 21 -2.87 -11.79 9.28
N VAL A 22 -3.02 -11.97 7.96
CA VAL A 22 -4.25 -12.49 7.34
C VAL A 22 -3.98 -13.85 6.69
N ALA A 23 -4.74 -14.86 7.10
CA ALA A 23 -4.62 -16.21 6.56
C ALA A 23 -4.93 -16.23 5.05
N GLY A 24 -4.10 -16.94 4.28
CA GLY A 24 -4.26 -17.07 2.82
C GLY A 24 -3.66 -15.93 2.00
N LEU A 25 -3.10 -14.89 2.64
CA LEU A 25 -2.30 -13.87 1.95
C LEU A 25 -0.83 -14.25 1.94
N GLU A 26 -0.20 -14.03 0.77
CA GLU A 26 1.24 -14.12 0.62
C GLU A 26 1.87 -12.74 0.82
N PRO A 27 3.04 -12.62 1.49
CA PRO A 27 3.70 -11.33 1.68
C PRO A 27 3.95 -10.58 0.36
N SER A 28 4.12 -11.30 -0.75
CA SER A 28 4.35 -10.72 -2.09
C SER A 28 3.08 -10.31 -2.84
N ASP A 29 1.88 -10.57 -2.32
CA ASP A 29 0.64 -10.20 -3.01
C ASP A 29 0.61 -8.68 -3.29
N CYS A 30 0.26 -8.31 -4.51
CA CYS A 30 0.11 -6.93 -4.95
C CYS A 30 -0.99 -6.87 -6.00
N GLY A 31 -2.22 -6.58 -5.56
CA GLY A 31 -3.39 -6.53 -6.44
C GLY A 31 -3.84 -7.91 -6.95
N VAL A 32 -3.45 -8.97 -6.25
CA VAL A 32 -3.82 -10.35 -6.63
C VAL A 32 -5.27 -10.59 -6.24
N ASP A 33 -6.13 -10.98 -7.19
CA ASP A 33 -7.50 -11.37 -6.88
C ASP A 33 -7.50 -12.72 -6.14
N ARG A 34 -8.08 -12.73 -4.94
CA ARG A 34 -8.37 -13.93 -4.16
C ARG A 34 -9.81 -13.86 -3.71
N ASP A 35 -10.61 -14.81 -4.17
CA ASP A 35 -12.04 -14.89 -3.85
C ASP A 35 -12.83 -13.60 -4.17
N GLY A 36 -12.44 -12.87 -5.22
CA GLY A 36 -13.09 -11.63 -5.64
C GLY A 36 -12.66 -10.38 -4.86
N ALA A 37 -11.63 -10.51 -4.00
CA ALA A 37 -10.98 -9.41 -3.31
C ALA A 37 -9.56 -9.17 -3.85
N ALA A 38 -9.19 -7.92 -4.05
CA ALA A 38 -7.80 -7.56 -4.35
C ALA A 38 -6.95 -7.64 -3.07
N CYS A 39 -5.98 -8.54 -3.05
CA CYS A 39 -5.13 -8.81 -1.89
C CYS A 39 -3.74 -8.18 -2.05
N TYR A 40 -3.23 -7.64 -0.94
CA TYR A 40 -1.93 -7.01 -0.85
C TYR A 40 -1.20 -7.49 0.40
N GLY A 41 0.01 -8.03 0.22
CA GLY A 41 0.90 -8.45 1.28
C GLY A 41 1.96 -7.40 1.60
N ALA A 42 2.70 -7.63 2.69
CA ALA A 42 3.61 -6.66 3.27
C ALA A 42 4.77 -6.25 2.33
N ILE A 43 5.25 -7.17 1.49
CA ILE A 43 6.29 -6.91 0.48
C ILE A 43 5.70 -6.17 -0.72
N GLY A 44 4.49 -6.52 -1.16
CA GLY A 44 3.77 -5.80 -2.21
C GLY A 44 3.58 -4.33 -1.85
N VAL A 45 2.98 -4.06 -0.69
CA VAL A 45 2.82 -2.69 -0.15
C VAL A 45 4.18 -2.05 0.16
N GLY A 46 5.14 -2.83 0.65
CA GLY A 46 6.51 -2.39 0.92
C GLY A 46 7.20 -1.81 -0.31
N GLY A 47 6.92 -2.34 -1.50
CA GLY A 47 7.40 -1.80 -2.78
C GLY A 47 6.96 -0.36 -3.01
N TRP A 48 5.67 -0.06 -2.79
CA TRP A 48 5.13 1.30 -2.87
C TRP A 48 5.73 2.23 -1.82
N LYS A 49 5.79 1.77 -0.57
CA LYS A 49 6.45 2.50 0.52
C LYS A 49 7.86 2.90 0.14
N MET A 50 8.64 1.97 -0.43
CA MET A 50 10.02 2.25 -0.82
C MET A 50 10.13 3.19 -2.03
N LYS A 51 9.20 3.13 -2.98
CA LYS A 51 9.13 4.07 -4.11
C LYS A 51 8.86 5.50 -3.62
N ILE A 52 7.87 5.67 -2.75
CA ILE A 52 7.51 6.97 -2.15
C ILE A 52 8.67 7.49 -1.29
N HIS A 53 9.22 6.66 -0.40
CA HIS A 53 10.28 7.06 0.52
C HIS A 53 11.54 7.53 -0.21
N LYS A 54 11.98 6.81 -1.25
CA LYS A 54 13.13 7.23 -2.07
C LYS A 54 12.86 8.53 -2.81
N ALA A 55 11.63 8.75 -3.30
CA ALA A 55 11.26 10.00 -3.96
C ALA A 55 11.21 11.18 -2.98
N ALA A 56 10.69 10.99 -1.78
CA ALA A 56 10.67 12.01 -0.73
C ALA A 56 12.09 12.45 -0.35
N ILE A 57 13.00 11.48 -0.12
CA ILE A 57 14.41 11.78 0.17
C ILE A 57 15.05 12.59 -0.96
N ARG A 58 14.88 12.19 -2.23
CA ARG A 58 15.44 12.94 -3.37
C ARG A 58 14.92 14.37 -3.39
N ARG A 59 13.63 14.55 -3.14
CA ARG A 59 12.97 15.87 -3.14
C ARG A 59 13.42 16.78 -2.00
N LEU A 60 13.92 16.25 -0.88
CA LEU A 60 14.52 17.07 0.18
C LEU A 60 15.82 17.76 -0.27
N PHE A 61 16.49 17.25 -1.31
CA PHE A 61 17.70 17.86 -1.87
C PHE A 61 17.43 18.81 -3.04
N GLU A 62 16.16 19.01 -3.43
CA GLU A 62 15.79 19.96 -4.48
C GLU A 62 15.63 21.39 -3.92
N THR A 63 15.13 21.54 -2.69
CA THR A 63 15.00 22.83 -1.99
C THR A 63 15.11 22.62 -0.47
N ASN A 64 15.49 23.66 0.28
CA ASN A 64 15.80 23.58 1.72
C ASN A 64 14.60 23.87 2.65
N ASP A 65 13.44 24.15 2.08
CA ASP A 65 12.22 24.60 2.76
C ASP A 65 11.12 23.54 2.78
N ARG A 66 11.39 22.33 2.27
CA ARG A 66 10.41 21.26 2.17
C ARG A 66 10.22 20.49 3.48
N VAL A 67 8.97 20.30 3.84
CA VAL A 67 8.53 19.40 4.91
C VAL A 67 7.63 18.34 4.29
N PHE A 68 7.94 17.07 4.54
CA PHE A 68 7.13 15.93 4.11
C PHE A 68 6.30 15.39 5.29
N ASP A 69 5.12 15.97 5.47
CA ASP A 69 4.09 15.49 6.38
C ASP A 69 3.23 14.38 5.73
N ILE A 70 2.15 13.98 6.42
CA ILE A 70 1.29 12.89 5.99
C ILE A 70 0.64 13.22 4.64
N GLU A 71 0.11 14.43 4.49
CA GLU A 71 -0.56 14.94 3.31
C GLU A 71 0.40 15.01 2.11
N ALA A 72 1.61 15.55 2.31
CA ALA A 72 2.63 15.64 1.27
C ALA A 72 3.13 14.26 0.82
N VAL A 73 3.31 13.31 1.76
CA VAL A 73 3.71 11.94 1.45
C VAL A 73 2.59 11.18 0.74
N TYR A 74 1.33 11.39 1.13
CA TYR A 74 0.17 10.80 0.47
C TYR A 74 0.02 11.31 -0.97
N ALA A 75 0.09 12.64 -1.18
CA ALA A 75 0.03 13.24 -2.50
C ALA A 75 1.17 12.75 -3.40
N LEU A 76 2.38 12.58 -2.85
CA LEU A 76 3.50 11.97 -3.55
C LEU A 76 3.20 10.51 -3.94
N GLY A 77 2.56 9.75 -3.06
CA GLY A 77 2.05 8.40 -3.35
C GLY A 77 1.10 8.37 -4.53
N CYS A 78 0.05 9.20 -4.51
CA CYS A 78 -0.92 9.31 -5.62
C CYS A 78 -0.26 9.71 -6.95
N ALA A 79 0.76 10.57 -6.91
CA ALA A 79 1.49 10.96 -8.11
C ALA A 79 2.40 9.86 -8.68
N LEU A 80 2.89 8.94 -7.83
CA LEU A 80 3.86 7.91 -8.22
C LEU A 80 3.24 6.53 -8.48
N ILE A 81 2.08 6.25 -7.91
CA ILE A 81 1.43 4.94 -7.94
C ILE A 81 0.14 5.07 -8.75
N PRO A 82 0.01 4.36 -9.88
CA PRO A 82 -1.20 4.38 -10.69
C PRO A 82 -2.46 3.97 -9.90
N PRO A 83 -3.65 4.50 -10.24
CA PRO A 83 -4.90 3.99 -9.70
C PRO A 83 -5.08 2.51 -10.08
N GLY A 84 -5.51 1.67 -9.12
CA GLY A 84 -5.73 0.24 -9.35
C GLY A 84 -4.46 -0.62 -9.39
N SER A 85 -3.31 -0.09 -8.94
CA SER A 85 -2.07 -0.86 -8.72
C SER A 85 -2.23 -1.91 -7.62
#